data_AF-A0A3S2PQY0-F1
#
_entry.id   AF-A0A3S2PQY0-F1
#
_cell.length_a   1.000
_cell.length_b   1.000
_cell.length_c   1.000
_cell.angle_alpha   90.00
_cell.angle_beta   90.00
_cell.angle_gamma   90.00
#
_symmetry.space_group_name_H-M   'P 1'
#
loop_
_entity.id
_entity.type
_entity.pdbx_description
1 polymer ?
#
loop_
_entity_poly.entity_id
_entity_poly.type
_entity_poly.pdbx_seq_one_letter_code
_entity_poly.pdbx_strand_id
1 'polypeptide(L)'
;MAEKEKPTVVAQDAIHIERIKKEEKLMKQHTKFHINPFRKLHILPDKPMSKKPPEEVSENSDFIKELHRAYLVPKKKYSSPQTESQEIGWESNPLVPQIHQDQRFHFRRATTDVTKHAEYARKTAK
;
A
#
# COMPACT_ATOMS: atom_id res chain seq x y z
N MET A 1 -71.47 8.43 -5.35
CA MET A 1 -70.08 7.93 -5.36
C MET A 1 -69.81 7.36 -3.99
N ALA A 2 -69.76 6.02 -3.85
CA ALA A 2 -69.61 5.39 -2.54
C ALA A 2 -68.20 5.64 -1.99
N GLU A 3 -68.09 6.25 -0.82
CA GLU A 3 -66.82 6.37 -0.08
C GLU A 3 -66.31 4.96 0.23
N LYS A 4 -65.12 4.61 -0.26
CA LYS A 4 -64.46 3.34 0.08
C LYS A 4 -63.95 3.43 1.50
N GLU A 5 -64.51 2.60 2.38
CA GLU A 5 -64.04 2.44 3.75
C GLU A 5 -62.55 2.07 3.77
N LYS A 6 -61.80 2.71 4.69
CA LYS A 6 -60.36 2.45 4.84
C LYS A 6 -60.17 1.02 5.36
N PRO A 7 -59.41 0.17 4.67
CA PRO A 7 -59.24 -1.22 5.07
C PRO A 7 -58.52 -1.31 6.43
N THR A 8 -59.05 -2.13 7.32
CA THR A 8 -58.43 -2.54 8.59
C THR A 8 -57.03 -3.12 8.37
N VAL A 9 -56.15 -2.98 9.35
CA VAL A 9 -54.73 -3.43 9.28
C VAL A 9 -54.61 -4.89 8.85
N VAL A 10 -55.45 -5.78 9.40
CA VAL A 10 -55.49 -7.21 9.04
C VAL A 10 -55.77 -7.44 7.55
N ALA A 11 -56.62 -6.60 6.93
CA ALA A 11 -56.93 -6.71 5.51
C ALA A 11 -55.77 -6.21 4.63
N GLN A 12 -55.00 -5.23 5.10
CA GLN A 12 -53.80 -4.75 4.41
C GLN A 12 -52.68 -5.81 4.45
N ASP A 13 -52.50 -6.47 5.59
CA ASP A 13 -51.54 -7.56 5.75
C ASP A 13 -51.88 -8.75 4.84
N ALA A 14 -53.16 -9.09 4.72
CA ALA A 14 -53.62 -10.13 3.80
C ALA A 14 -53.31 -9.80 2.32
N ILE A 15 -53.53 -8.55 1.91
CA ILE A 15 -53.17 -8.06 0.56
C ILE A 15 -51.65 -8.13 0.34
N HIS A 16 -50.86 -7.79 1.36
CA HIS A 16 -49.40 -7.81 1.28
C HIS A 16 -48.87 -9.24 1.11
N ILE A 17 -49.39 -10.19 1.88
CA ILE A 17 -49.04 -11.62 1.76
C ILE A 17 -49.41 -12.17 0.37
N GLU A 18 -50.59 -11.83 -0.13
CA GLU A 18 -51.03 -12.19 -1.50
C GLU A 18 -50.07 -11.66 -2.56
N ARG A 19 -49.60 -10.42 -2.38
CA ARG A 19 -48.66 -9.78 -3.29
C ARG A 19 -47.29 -10.46 -3.28
N ILE A 20 -46.74 -10.75 -2.09
CA ILE A 20 -45.48 -11.49 -1.95
C ILE A 20 -45.57 -12.84 -2.66
N LYS A 21 -46.66 -13.60 -2.44
CA LYS A 21 -46.87 -14.91 -3.11
C LYS A 21 -46.92 -14.79 -4.64
N LYS A 22 -47.52 -13.73 -5.17
CA LYS A 22 -47.58 -13.47 -6.63
C LYS A 22 -46.21 -13.09 -7.18
N GLU A 23 -45.44 -12.29 -6.46
CA GLU A 23 -44.08 -11.89 -6.83
C GLU A 23 -43.13 -13.10 -6.81
N GLU A 24 -43.16 -13.92 -5.74
CA GLU A 24 -42.37 -15.16 -5.64
C GLU A 24 -42.70 -16.17 -6.74
N LYS A 25 -43.98 -16.31 -7.10
CA LYS A 25 -44.41 -17.19 -8.20
C LYS A 25 -43.85 -16.77 -9.56
N LEU A 26 -43.62 -15.47 -9.78
CA LEU A 26 -43.12 -14.92 -11.04
C LEU A 26 -41.59 -14.82 -11.08
N MET A 27 -40.92 -14.74 -9.92
CA MET A 27 -39.46 -14.73 -9.84
C MET A 27 -38.88 -16.12 -10.17
N LYS A 28 -38.53 -16.33 -11.44
CA LYS A 28 -37.70 -17.48 -11.84
C LYS A 28 -36.25 -17.27 -11.43
N GLN A 29 -35.91 -17.66 -10.21
CA GLN A 29 -34.53 -17.65 -9.74
C GLN A 29 -33.72 -18.73 -10.51
N HIS A 30 -32.88 -18.29 -11.44
CA HIS A 30 -31.96 -19.19 -12.13
C HIS A 30 -30.75 -19.46 -11.24
N THR A 31 -30.81 -20.54 -10.46
CA THR A 31 -29.70 -21.00 -9.60
C THR A 31 -28.61 -21.71 -10.38
N LYS A 32 -28.94 -22.28 -11.54
CA LYS A 32 -27.99 -22.92 -12.45
C LYS A 32 -27.79 -22.03 -13.66
N PHE A 33 -26.69 -21.28 -13.67
CA PHE A 33 -26.21 -20.61 -14.87
C PHE A 33 -25.03 -21.41 -15.42
N HIS A 34 -25.03 -21.68 -16.72
CA HIS A 34 -23.86 -22.21 -17.42
C HIS A 34 -23.28 -21.09 -18.25
N ILE A 35 -21.97 -20.88 -18.16
CA ILE A 35 -21.31 -19.95 -19.08
C ILE A 35 -21.01 -20.74 -20.35
N ASN A 36 -21.26 -20.12 -21.52
CA ASN A 36 -21.03 -20.76 -22.81
C ASN A 36 -19.55 -21.17 -22.95
N PRO A 37 -19.23 -22.47 -23.08
CA PRO A 37 -17.85 -22.97 -23.18
C PRO A 37 -17.09 -22.47 -24.41
N PHE A 38 -17.81 -22.10 -25.47
CA PHE A 38 -17.22 -21.67 -26.74
C PHE A 38 -16.96 -20.15 -26.81
N ARG A 39 -17.27 -19.41 -25.74
CA ARG A 39 -17.05 -17.98 -25.66
C ARG A 39 -15.93 -17.70 -24.68
N LYS A 40 -14.85 -17.04 -25.13
CA LYS A 40 -13.77 -16.60 -24.25
C LYS A 40 -14.34 -15.65 -23.19
N LEU A 41 -14.30 -16.09 -21.94
CA LEU A 41 -14.47 -15.22 -20.79
C LEU A 41 -13.17 -14.45 -20.59
N HIS A 42 -13.23 -13.12 -20.74
CA HIS A 42 -12.19 -12.28 -20.19
C HIS A 42 -12.26 -12.41 -18.67
N ILE A 43 -11.18 -12.88 -18.05
CA ILE A 43 -11.07 -12.93 -16.60
C ILE A 43 -11.12 -11.48 -16.14
N LEU A 44 -12.29 -11.04 -15.69
CA LEU A 44 -12.42 -9.74 -15.07
C LEU A 44 -11.68 -9.82 -13.75
N PRO A 45 -10.77 -8.88 -13.44
CA PRO A 45 -10.18 -8.82 -12.13
C PRO A 45 -11.30 -8.69 -11.10
N ASP A 46 -11.10 -9.29 -9.94
CA ASP A 46 -12.07 -9.15 -8.87
C ASP A 46 -12.30 -7.68 -8.51
N LYS A 47 -13.44 -7.45 -7.87
CA LYS A 47 -13.74 -6.12 -7.32
C LYS A 47 -12.55 -5.66 -6.46
N PRO A 48 -12.07 -4.42 -6.62
CA PRO A 48 -10.88 -3.93 -5.93
C PRO A 48 -11.01 -3.98 -4.39
N MET A 49 -12.24 -3.96 -3.88
CA MET A 49 -12.55 -4.07 -2.44
C MET A 49 -12.91 -5.49 -1.99
N SER A 50 -12.71 -6.50 -2.84
CA SER A 50 -12.98 -7.90 -2.50
C SER A 50 -11.99 -8.36 -1.44
N LYS A 51 -12.47 -8.60 -0.22
CA LYS A 51 -11.69 -9.23 0.85
C LYS A 51 -11.63 -10.73 0.58
N LYS A 52 -10.75 -11.15 -0.32
CA LYS A 52 -10.41 -12.56 -0.46
C LYS A 52 -9.58 -12.99 0.75
N PRO A 53 -9.74 -14.25 1.23
CA PRO A 53 -8.77 -14.81 2.15
C PRO A 53 -7.37 -14.71 1.51
N PRO A 54 -6.31 -14.45 2.30
CA PRO A 54 -4.96 -14.46 1.77
C PRO A 54 -4.74 -15.82 1.10
N GLU A 55 -4.39 -15.81 -0.18
CA GLU A 55 -3.98 -17.01 -0.87
C GLU A 55 -2.69 -17.48 -0.18
N GLU A 56 -2.64 -18.74 0.29
CA GLU A 56 -1.43 -19.33 0.86
C GLU A 56 -0.42 -19.54 -0.26
N VAL A 57 0.22 -18.45 -0.68
CA VAL A 57 1.36 -18.50 -1.60
C VAL A 57 2.53 -19.05 -0.81
N SER A 58 3.04 -20.21 -1.21
CA SER A 58 4.26 -20.74 -0.59
C SER A 58 5.39 -19.73 -0.78
N GLU A 59 6.05 -19.39 0.32
CA GLU A 59 7.17 -18.45 0.28
C GLU A 59 8.28 -19.03 -0.59
N ASN A 60 8.48 -18.45 -1.77
CA ASN A 60 9.56 -18.85 -2.66
C ASN A 60 10.89 -18.32 -2.08
N SER A 61 11.66 -19.22 -1.47
CA SER A 61 12.93 -18.86 -0.83
C SER A 61 13.93 -18.20 -1.78
N ASP A 62 13.87 -18.52 -3.07
CA ASP A 62 14.77 -17.95 -4.06
C ASP A 62 14.39 -16.50 -4.39
N PHE A 63 13.09 -16.20 -4.47
CA PHE A 63 12.60 -14.83 -4.58
C PHE A 63 13.04 -13.97 -3.39
N ILE A 64 12.92 -14.50 -2.17
CA ILE A 64 13.36 -13.78 -0.95
C ILE A 64 14.86 -13.50 -1.00
N LYS A 65 15.68 -14.48 -1.39
CA LYS A 65 17.14 -14.29 -1.55
C LYS A 65 17.47 -13.24 -2.62
N GLU A 66 16.79 -13.26 -3.76
CA GLU A 66 16.98 -12.28 -4.84
C GLU A 66 16.56 -10.88 -4.41
N LEU A 67 15.45 -10.77 -3.68
CA LEU A 67 14.98 -9.51 -3.10
C LEU A 67 16.02 -8.94 -2.13
N HIS A 68 16.54 -9.77 -1.21
CA HIS A 68 17.62 -9.35 -0.32
C HIS A 68 18.87 -8.93 -1.08
N ARG A 69 19.25 -9.67 -2.13
CA ARG A 69 20.36 -9.32 -3.01
C ARG A 69 20.15 -7.99 -3.73
N ALA A 70 18.92 -7.67 -4.12
CA ALA A 70 18.58 -6.41 -4.77
C ALA A 70 18.74 -5.19 -3.84
N TYR A 71 18.48 -5.36 -2.55
CA TYR A 71 18.65 -4.32 -1.53
C TYR A 71 20.09 -4.14 -1.03
N LEU A 72 21.04 -5.00 -1.46
CA LEU A 72 22.44 -4.82 -1.09
C LEU A 72 23.04 -3.56 -1.73
N VAL A 73 23.92 -2.91 -0.98
CA VAL A 73 24.74 -1.79 -1.47
C VAL A 73 25.56 -2.26 -2.69
N PRO A 74 25.75 -1.43 -3.74
CA PRO A 74 26.48 -1.81 -4.95
C PRO A 74 27.84 -2.47 -4.71
N LYS A 75 28.62 -1.98 -3.74
CA LYS A 75 29.94 -2.54 -3.36
C LYS A 75 29.88 -3.98 -2.82
N LYS A 76 28.74 -4.40 -2.26
CA LYS A 76 28.51 -5.78 -1.83
C LYS A 76 27.99 -6.67 -2.96
N LYS A 77 27.45 -6.07 -4.02
CA LYS A 77 26.81 -6.76 -5.15
C LYS A 77 27.76 -6.98 -6.33
N TYR A 78 28.66 -6.04 -6.57
CA TYR A 78 29.58 -6.03 -7.71
C TYR A 78 31.02 -5.84 -7.22
N SER A 79 31.99 -6.42 -7.94
CA SER A 79 33.42 -6.25 -7.67
C SER A 79 33.93 -4.87 -8.09
N SER A 80 33.37 -4.30 -9.16
CA SER A 80 33.73 -3.00 -9.73
C SER A 80 32.47 -2.18 -10.02
N PRO A 81 32.58 -0.84 -10.05
CA PRO A 81 31.46 0.02 -10.42
C PRO A 81 31.00 -0.32 -11.84
N GLN A 82 29.68 -0.36 -12.04
CA GLN A 82 29.08 -0.69 -13.34
C GLN A 82 28.69 0.56 -14.13
N THR A 83 28.58 1.70 -13.45
CA THR A 83 28.22 2.99 -14.05
C THR A 83 29.15 4.08 -13.55
N GLU A 84 29.33 5.14 -14.35
CA GLU A 84 30.17 6.30 -13.99
C GLU A 84 29.74 6.93 -12.67
N SER A 85 28.43 7.03 -12.42
CA SER A 85 27.92 7.55 -11.15
C SER A 85 28.27 6.68 -9.94
N GLN A 86 28.47 5.36 -10.14
CA GLN A 86 28.93 4.48 -9.07
C GLN A 86 30.44 4.60 -8.81
N GLU A 87 31.23 5.03 -9.80
CA GLU A 87 32.66 5.27 -9.59
C GLU A 87 32.89 6.34 -8.52
N ILE A 88 32.01 7.35 -8.50
CA ILE A 88 32.02 8.41 -7.50
C ILE A 88 31.68 7.80 -6.13
N GLY A 89 32.69 7.73 -5.26
CA GLY A 89 32.53 7.21 -3.90
C GLY A 89 32.52 5.68 -3.79
N TRP A 90 32.92 4.95 -4.84
CA TRP A 90 33.11 3.49 -4.78
C TRP A 90 34.12 3.10 -3.68
N GLU A 91 35.24 3.83 -3.64
CA GLU A 91 36.21 3.81 -2.55
C GLU A 91 36.07 5.09 -1.71
N SER A 92 35.15 5.05 -0.75
CA SER A 92 34.88 6.17 0.16
C SER A 92 35.80 6.23 1.37
N ASN A 93 36.64 5.21 1.58
CA ASN A 93 37.61 5.22 2.67
C ASN A 93 38.73 6.22 2.35
N PRO A 94 38.99 7.21 3.21
CA PRO A 94 40.06 8.17 2.96
C PRO A 94 41.42 7.47 3.06
N LEU A 95 42.36 7.87 2.20
CA LEU A 95 43.73 7.33 2.20
C LEU A 95 44.46 7.61 3.53
N VAL A 96 44.15 8.74 4.16
CA VAL A 96 44.62 9.09 5.50
C VAL A 96 43.47 8.89 6.47
N PRO A 97 43.63 8.08 7.53
CA PRO A 97 42.57 7.90 8.51
C PRO A 97 42.22 9.25 9.13
N GLN A 98 40.94 9.61 9.11
CA GLN A 98 40.47 10.82 9.78
C GLN A 98 40.49 10.58 11.30
N ILE A 99 41.62 10.89 11.93
CA ILE A 99 41.76 10.86 13.39
C ILE A 99 41.10 12.12 13.94
N HIS A 100 39.78 12.06 14.20
CA HIS A 100 39.01 13.18 14.78
C HIS A 100 39.48 13.58 16.19
N GLN A 101 40.31 12.76 16.83
CA GLN A 101 40.89 13.03 18.13
C GLN A 101 42.17 13.88 18.05
N ASP A 102 42.86 13.89 16.90
CA ASP A 102 44.09 14.65 16.73
C ASP A 102 43.79 16.12 16.44
N GLN A 103 43.99 16.97 17.45
CA GLN A 103 43.76 18.41 17.36
C GLN A 103 44.68 19.11 16.37
N ARG A 104 45.79 18.47 15.95
CA ARG A 104 46.72 19.03 14.95
C ARG A 104 46.13 19.03 13.54
N PHE A 105 45.22 18.10 13.25
CA PHE A 105 44.63 17.94 11.92
C PHE A 105 43.12 18.17 11.90
N HIS A 106 42.46 18.21 13.07
CA HIS A 106 41.02 18.35 13.19
C HIS A 106 40.59 19.72 13.75
N PHE A 107 40.48 20.71 12.86
CA PHE A 107 40.05 22.09 13.20
C PHE A 107 38.53 22.28 13.06
N ARG A 108 37.74 21.54 13.83
CA ARG A 108 36.27 21.73 13.82
C ARG A 108 35.90 23.11 14.36
N ARG A 109 34.89 23.74 13.76
CA ARG A 109 34.28 24.94 14.35
C ARG A 109 33.56 24.53 15.64
N ALA A 110 33.96 25.11 16.76
CA ALA A 110 33.31 24.90 18.04
C ALA A 110 32.34 26.06 18.32
N THR A 111 31.15 25.74 18.81
CA THR A 111 30.21 26.75 19.29
C THR A 111 30.54 27.10 20.73
N THR A 112 30.79 28.38 20.98
CA THR A 112 30.94 28.94 22.32
C THR A 112 29.62 29.57 22.78
N ASP A 113 29.49 29.83 24.08
CA ASP A 113 28.26 30.41 24.61
C ASP A 113 27.95 31.80 24.03
N VAL A 114 28.99 32.58 23.71
CA VAL A 114 28.86 33.85 22.98
C VAL A 114 28.25 33.63 21.60
N THR A 115 28.76 32.65 20.83
CA THR A 115 28.21 32.36 19.49
C THR A 115 26.78 31.83 19.55
N LYS A 116 26.44 31.00 20.54
CA LYS A 116 25.07 30.51 20.77
C LYS A 116 24.11 31.64 21.12
N HIS A 117 24.51 32.55 22.01
CA HIS A 117 23.71 33.71 22.38
C HIS A 117 23.50 34.66 21.20
N ALA A 118 24.55 34.93 20.43
CA ALA A 118 24.46 35.74 19.21
C ALA A 118 23.52 35.14 18.15
N GLU A 119 23.54 33.81 17.96
CA GLU A 119 22.57 33.15 17.07
C GLU A 119 21.13 33.23 17.60
N TYR A 120 20.95 33.05 18.91
CA TYR A 120 19.63 33.17 19.54
C TYR A 120 19.04 34.57 19.34
N ALA A 121 19.81 35.62 19.65
CA ALA A 121 19.40 37.00 19.48
C ALA A 121 19.02 37.33 18.02
N ARG A 122 19.77 36.78 17.05
CA ARG A 122 19.47 36.93 15.61
C ARG A 122 18.18 36.23 15.20
N LYS A 123 17.86 35.07 15.79
CA LYS A 123 16.62 34.33 15.51
C LYS A 123 15.39 35.02 16.10
N THR A 124 15.51 35.62 17.28
CA THR A 124 14.41 36.33 17.95
C THR A 124 14.13 37.72 17.41
N ALA A 125 15.10 38.34 16.72
CA ALA A 125 14.94 39.64 16.09
C ALA A 125 14.22 39.59 14.73
N LYS A 126 13.76 38.42 14.31
CA LYS A 126 13.05 38.17 13.04
C LYS A 126 11.61 37.82 13.32
#